data_AF-A0A1B9FZ34-F1
#
_entry.id   AF-A0A1B9FZ34-F1
#
_cell.length_a   1.000
_cell.length_b   1.000
_cell.length_c   1.000
_cell.angle_alpha   90.00
_cell.angle_beta   90.00
_cell.angle_gamma   90.00
#
_symmetry.space_group_name_H-M   'P 1'
#
loop_
_entity.id
_entity.type
_entity.pdbx_description
1 polymer ?
#
loop_
_entity_poly.entity_id
_entity_poly.type
_entity_poly.pdbx_seq_one_letter_code
_entity_poly.pdbx_strand_id
1 'polypeptide(L)'
;MTHLYDRKTPRQLTIPELWASWNIMIDQPSREAKLVQGTLDRDTLPTFAFNHENIHSGKTPSIYPIIRTDHDKQSDDTLIKLHNHRSLRLLVIRDIFLLVGDEQGDLPPFMRRKTLKELWEMYHGSDREDMPLGKKLMYAEAAKEVANEHSQDGERMEALDKYKTGWSARLPYHLDAFPAGHIARMQLAKMECKIFNNIMATILEMIKANETRYPKAKKIKLLDIGYRAGVSILGICFAMDVGSLQTTLRRIAQIKSKLDILDTARTCAMPSKEFRKLHDDLIKYCKDRDPDEKLLQFEYKSQDTKMSPVDVLLMMRFMEMGMDMDM
;
A
#
# COMPACT_ATOMS: atom_id res chain seq x y z
N MET A 1 11.91 -26.38 9.69
CA MET A 1 10.70 -26.64 10.51
C MET A 1 10.72 -25.67 11.67
N THR A 2 9.78 -24.72 11.72
CA THR A 2 9.61 -23.80 12.85
C THR A 2 9.12 -24.60 14.06
N HIS A 3 9.89 -24.63 15.14
CA HIS A 3 9.48 -25.30 16.38
C HIS A 3 8.17 -24.68 16.88
N LEU A 4 7.22 -25.48 17.39
CA LEU A 4 5.96 -25.00 17.97
C LEU A 4 6.12 -23.87 19.01
N TYR A 5 7.26 -23.81 19.70
CA TYR A 5 7.63 -22.74 20.63
C TYR A 5 7.81 -21.37 19.96
N ASP A 6 8.23 -21.35 18.70
CA ASP A 6 8.43 -20.14 17.90
C ASP A 6 7.11 -19.40 17.63
N ARG A 7 5.94 -19.96 17.92
CA ARG A 7 4.64 -19.35 17.57
C ARG A 7 3.97 -18.59 18.70
N LYS A 8 4.58 -18.48 19.89
CA LYS A 8 3.96 -17.79 21.04
C LYS A 8 4.48 -16.36 21.25
N THR A 9 5.74 -16.13 20.93
CA THR A 9 6.46 -14.87 21.18
C THR A 9 6.57 -14.01 19.92
N PRO A 10 6.55 -12.69 20.05
CA PRO A 10 6.87 -11.80 18.94
C PRO A 10 8.34 -11.99 18.52
N ARG A 11 8.57 -11.94 17.20
CA ARG A 11 9.92 -11.93 16.61
C ARG A 11 9.85 -11.28 15.23
N GLN A 12 11.01 -10.89 14.72
CA GLN A 12 11.15 -10.44 13.34
C GLN A 12 10.72 -11.55 12.36
N LEU A 13 10.12 -11.13 11.24
CA LEU A 13 9.81 -12.04 10.15
C LEU A 13 11.12 -12.50 9.51
N THR A 14 11.18 -13.79 9.19
CA THR A 14 12.26 -14.35 8.37
C THR A 14 12.13 -13.88 6.92
N ILE A 15 13.20 -13.96 6.14
CA ILE A 15 13.15 -13.58 4.72
C ILE A 15 12.07 -14.35 3.92
N PRO A 16 11.91 -15.69 4.08
CA PRO A 16 10.82 -16.41 3.42
C PRO A 16 9.42 -15.92 3.83
N GLU A 17 9.24 -15.56 5.11
CA GLU A 17 7.98 -14.97 5.61
C GLU A 17 7.72 -13.59 4.99
N LEU A 18 8.75 -12.73 4.89
CA LEU A 18 8.64 -11.45 4.21
C LEU A 18 8.21 -11.60 2.75
N TRP A 19 8.76 -12.59 2.04
CA TRP A 19 8.35 -12.89 0.66
C TRP A 19 6.93 -13.45 0.57
N ALA A 20 6.52 -14.30 1.53
CA ALA A 20 5.17 -14.85 1.59
C ALA A 20 4.09 -13.76 1.82
N SER A 21 4.47 -12.60 2.38
CA SER A 21 3.60 -11.42 2.53
C SER A 21 3.26 -10.72 1.21
N TRP A 22 3.78 -11.19 0.08
CA TRP A 22 3.52 -10.65 -1.24
C TRP A 22 2.87 -11.68 -2.15
N ASN A 23 1.86 -11.24 -2.90
CA ASN A 23 1.39 -12.02 -4.03
C ASN A 23 2.36 -11.86 -5.20
N ILE A 24 2.64 -12.97 -5.91
CA ILE A 24 3.19 -12.88 -7.26
C ILE A 24 2.32 -11.93 -8.07
N MET A 25 2.95 -11.00 -8.82
CA MET A 25 2.28 -9.92 -9.54
C MET A 25 1.03 -10.43 -10.25
N ILE A 26 -0.15 -10.19 -9.64
CA ILE A 26 -1.42 -10.76 -10.09
C ILE A 26 -1.59 -10.38 -11.56
N ASP A 27 -1.94 -11.32 -12.42
CA ASP A 27 -2.11 -11.07 -13.86
C ASP A 27 -3.46 -11.58 -14.40
N GLN A 28 -4.40 -11.83 -13.49
CA GLN A 28 -5.74 -12.30 -13.82
C GLN A 28 -6.73 -11.15 -13.58
N PRO A 29 -7.40 -10.62 -14.63
CA PRO A 29 -8.30 -9.48 -14.51
C PRO A 29 -9.40 -9.67 -13.45
N SER A 30 -9.94 -10.88 -13.32
CA SER A 30 -10.96 -11.19 -12.31
C SER A 30 -10.44 -11.14 -10.87
N ARG A 31 -9.23 -11.65 -10.61
CA ARG A 31 -8.59 -11.55 -9.29
C ARG A 31 -8.16 -10.11 -8.97
N GLU A 32 -7.68 -9.37 -9.96
CA GLU A 32 -7.35 -7.96 -9.81
C GLU A 32 -8.60 -7.14 -9.46
N ALA A 33 -9.70 -7.32 -10.18
CA ALA A 33 -10.95 -6.63 -9.87
C ALA A 33 -11.43 -6.94 -8.44
N LYS A 34 -11.38 -8.21 -8.03
CA LYS A 34 -11.70 -8.62 -6.65
C LYS A 34 -10.76 -7.96 -5.62
N LEU A 35 -9.46 -7.90 -5.90
CA LEU A 35 -8.49 -7.25 -5.02
C LEU A 35 -8.81 -5.75 -4.85
N VAL A 36 -9.03 -5.03 -5.95
CA VAL A 36 -9.34 -3.59 -5.92
C VAL A 36 -10.67 -3.32 -5.19
N GLN A 37 -11.65 -4.21 -5.35
CA GLN A 37 -12.94 -4.14 -4.67
C GLN A 37 -12.89 -4.60 -3.20
N GLY A 38 -11.78 -5.19 -2.75
CA GLY A 38 -11.64 -5.74 -1.40
C GLY A 38 -12.39 -7.07 -1.18
N THR A 39 -12.73 -7.79 -2.24
CA THR A 39 -13.56 -9.02 -2.23
C THR A 39 -12.78 -10.30 -2.52
N LEU A 40 -11.44 -10.24 -2.56
CA LEU A 40 -10.60 -11.42 -2.78
C LEU A 40 -10.55 -12.36 -1.55
N ASP A 41 -10.87 -11.86 -0.35
CA ASP A 41 -11.08 -12.63 0.88
C ASP A 41 -9.96 -13.63 1.20
N ARG A 42 -10.24 -14.91 1.45
CA ARG A 42 -9.23 -15.92 1.83
C ARG A 42 -8.32 -16.34 0.67
N ASP A 43 -8.66 -16.02 -0.58
CA ASP A 43 -7.81 -16.31 -1.76
C ASP A 43 -6.58 -15.38 -1.87
N THR A 44 -6.41 -14.49 -0.88
CA THR A 44 -5.37 -13.48 -0.81
C THR A 44 -4.08 -14.02 -0.21
N LEU A 45 -4.19 -14.93 0.77
CA LEU A 45 -3.09 -15.39 1.61
C LEU A 45 -2.84 -16.90 1.42
N PRO A 46 -1.59 -17.36 1.57
CA PRO A 46 -1.30 -18.79 1.66
C PRO A 46 -2.04 -19.44 2.83
N THR A 47 -2.48 -20.69 2.68
CA THR A 47 -3.23 -21.42 3.72
C THR A 47 -2.51 -21.45 5.08
N PHE A 48 -1.18 -21.52 5.08
CA PHE A 48 -0.35 -21.57 6.28
C PHE A 48 -0.16 -20.20 6.98
N ALA A 49 -0.62 -19.11 6.36
CA ALA A 49 -0.63 -17.77 6.94
C ALA A 49 -1.93 -17.46 7.71
N PHE A 50 -2.93 -18.34 7.65
CA PHE A 50 -4.14 -18.23 8.48
C PHE A 50 -3.93 -18.78 9.89
N ASN A 51 -4.69 -18.25 10.84
CA ASN A 51 -4.74 -18.78 12.19
C ASN A 51 -5.42 -20.17 12.18
N HIS A 52 -4.92 -21.10 13.00
CA HIS A 52 -5.52 -22.46 13.10
C HIS A 52 -6.81 -22.46 13.89
N GLU A 53 -6.92 -21.57 14.87
CA GLU A 53 -8.15 -21.37 15.61
C GLU A 53 -9.12 -20.64 14.67
N ASN A 54 -10.35 -21.14 14.54
CA ASN A 54 -11.41 -20.45 13.79
C ASN A 54 -11.92 -19.28 14.67
N ILE A 55 -11.05 -18.30 14.84
CA ILE A 55 -11.27 -17.18 15.74
C ILE A 55 -12.35 -16.32 15.11
N HIS A 56 -13.40 -16.08 15.88
CA HIS A 56 -14.49 -15.19 15.46
C HIS A 56 -13.89 -13.82 15.07
N SER A 57 -14.44 -13.24 14.01
CA SER A 57 -14.04 -11.94 13.44
C SER A 57 -13.65 -10.94 14.53
N GLY A 58 -12.40 -10.48 14.51
CA GLY A 58 -11.91 -9.39 15.37
C GLY A 58 -11.25 -9.77 16.70
N LYS A 59 -11.13 -11.06 17.07
CA LYS A 59 -10.32 -11.46 18.23
C LYS A 59 -8.86 -11.73 17.83
N THR A 60 -7.92 -11.29 18.67
CA THR A 60 -6.49 -11.55 18.50
C THR A 60 -6.17 -13.00 18.84
N PRO A 61 -5.39 -13.72 18.00
CA PRO A 61 -5.05 -15.11 18.25
C PRO A 61 -4.11 -15.30 19.44
N SER A 62 -4.21 -16.48 20.07
CA SER A 62 -3.32 -16.89 21.15
C SER A 62 -1.88 -17.12 20.66
N ILE A 63 -1.75 -17.65 19.44
CA ILE A 63 -0.49 -17.99 18.77
C ILE A 63 -0.42 -17.42 17.35
N TYR A 64 0.78 -17.23 16.83
CA TYR A 64 1.02 -16.84 15.44
C TYR A 64 0.67 -17.98 14.47
N PRO A 65 0.34 -17.67 13.20
CA PRO A 65 0.29 -18.64 12.10
C PRO A 65 1.62 -19.40 11.89
N ILE A 66 1.61 -20.44 11.05
CA ILE A 66 2.83 -21.19 10.70
C ILE A 66 3.79 -20.29 9.91
N ILE A 67 3.24 -19.53 8.96
CA ILE A 67 3.96 -18.50 8.19
C ILE A 67 3.45 -17.15 8.65
N ARG A 68 4.31 -16.35 9.27
CA ARG A 68 3.94 -14.98 9.69
C ARG A 68 3.97 -14.04 8.50
N THR A 69 2.91 -13.27 8.31
CA THR A 69 2.89 -12.14 7.35
C THR A 69 2.74 -10.80 8.07
N ASP A 70 2.81 -10.81 9.39
CA ASP A 70 2.68 -9.65 10.29
C ASP A 70 3.55 -9.88 11.53
N HIS A 71 4.12 -8.81 12.07
CA HIS A 71 4.88 -8.84 13.32
C HIS A 71 3.98 -9.11 14.51
N ASP A 72 2.81 -8.49 14.53
CA ASP A 72 1.86 -8.56 15.62
C ASP A 72 0.85 -9.69 15.38
N LYS A 73 0.26 -10.21 16.45
CA LYS A 73 -0.82 -11.19 16.33
C LYS A 73 -2.05 -10.48 15.80
N GLN A 74 -2.58 -10.97 14.69
CA GLN A 74 -3.72 -10.36 14.00
C GLN A 74 -4.79 -11.41 13.72
N SER A 75 -6.06 -10.99 13.73
CA SER A 75 -7.16 -11.82 13.23
C SER A 75 -6.99 -12.11 11.73
N ASP A 76 -7.61 -13.19 11.23
CA ASP A 76 -7.57 -13.53 9.80
C ASP A 76 -8.09 -12.36 8.93
N ASP A 77 -9.16 -11.68 9.35
CA ASP A 77 -9.71 -10.52 8.65
C ASP A 77 -8.69 -9.38 8.51
N THR A 78 -7.92 -9.12 9.57
CA THR A 78 -6.89 -8.08 9.55
C THR A 78 -5.72 -8.50 8.66
N LEU A 79 -5.28 -9.76 8.74
CA LEU A 79 -4.21 -10.29 7.89
C LEU A 79 -4.58 -10.17 6.40
N ILE A 80 -5.81 -10.56 6.03
CA ILE A 80 -6.34 -10.43 4.67
C ILE A 80 -6.33 -8.96 4.21
N LYS A 81 -6.84 -8.04 5.04
CA LYS A 81 -6.87 -6.60 4.72
C LYS A 81 -5.48 -6.04 4.48
N LEU A 82 -4.52 -6.31 5.37
CA LEU A 82 -3.15 -5.83 5.23
C LEU A 82 -2.48 -6.41 3.99
N HIS A 83 -2.73 -7.69 3.68
CA HIS A 83 -2.23 -8.32 2.47
C HIS A 83 -2.81 -7.73 1.19
N ASN A 84 -4.10 -7.40 1.20
CA ASN A 84 -4.75 -6.70 0.10
C ASN A 84 -4.14 -5.31 -0.13
N HIS A 85 -3.87 -4.56 0.94
CA HIS A 85 -3.18 -3.28 0.82
C HIS A 85 -1.78 -3.42 0.23
N ARG A 86 -0.99 -4.42 0.65
CA ARG A 86 0.32 -4.72 0.06
C ARG A 86 0.21 -5.08 -1.41
N SER A 87 -0.74 -5.95 -1.75
CA SER A 87 -0.98 -6.40 -3.13
C SER A 87 -1.42 -5.25 -4.04
N LEU A 88 -2.29 -4.34 -3.56
CA LEU A 88 -2.72 -3.16 -4.30
C LEU A 88 -1.55 -2.23 -4.65
N ARG A 89 -0.61 -2.03 -3.72
CA ARG A 89 0.59 -1.23 -3.99
C ARG A 89 1.48 -1.91 -5.02
N LEU A 90 1.63 -3.23 -4.94
CA LEU A 90 2.37 -3.99 -5.94
C LEU A 90 1.72 -3.92 -7.33
N LEU A 91 0.38 -3.86 -7.43
CA LEU A 91 -0.32 -3.65 -8.70
C LEU A 91 0.03 -2.31 -9.36
N VAL A 92 0.13 -1.22 -8.58
CA VAL A 92 0.53 0.09 -9.10
C VAL A 92 1.91 0.02 -9.75
N ILE A 93 2.86 -0.63 -9.06
CA ILE A 93 4.25 -0.77 -9.50
C ILE A 93 4.37 -1.69 -10.72
N ARG A 94 3.61 -2.80 -10.73
CA ARG A 94 3.44 -3.69 -11.88
C ARG A 94 2.93 -2.91 -13.10
N ASP A 95 1.92 -2.07 -12.92
CA ASP A 95 1.31 -1.35 -14.03
C ASP A 95 2.20 -0.24 -14.58
N ILE A 96 3.01 0.40 -13.74
CA ILE A 96 4.06 1.31 -14.21
C ILE A 96 5.11 0.55 -15.02
N PHE A 97 5.56 -0.60 -14.53
CA PHE A 97 6.51 -1.43 -15.27
C PHE A 97 5.99 -1.81 -16.66
N LEU A 98 4.74 -2.28 -16.73
CA LEU A 98 4.12 -2.65 -18.00
C LEU A 98 3.83 -1.45 -18.89
N LEU A 99 3.64 -0.25 -18.34
CA LEU A 99 3.47 0.98 -19.11
C LEU A 99 4.79 1.42 -19.75
N VAL A 100 5.92 1.31 -19.05
CA VAL A 100 7.25 1.68 -19.56
C VAL A 100 7.72 0.72 -20.64
N GLY A 101 7.42 -0.58 -20.49
CA GLY A 101 7.75 -1.59 -21.49
C GLY A 101 6.83 -1.62 -22.72
N ASP A 102 5.79 -0.79 -22.76
CA ASP A 102 4.73 -0.82 -23.77
C ASP A 102 4.53 0.54 -24.44
N GLU A 103 5.31 0.81 -25.49
CA GLU A 103 5.18 2.03 -26.29
C GLU A 103 3.93 2.04 -27.19
N GLN A 104 3.32 0.88 -27.48
CA GLN A 104 2.42 0.70 -28.64
C GLN A 104 1.05 0.04 -28.35
N GLY A 105 0.81 -0.52 -27.17
CA GLY A 105 -0.45 -1.13 -26.76
C GLY A 105 -0.29 -2.50 -26.11
N ASP A 106 -1.22 -2.83 -25.21
CA ASP A 106 -1.10 -3.91 -24.21
C ASP A 106 -0.38 -5.17 -24.71
N LEU A 107 0.72 -5.55 -24.04
CA LEU A 107 1.43 -6.80 -24.26
C LEU A 107 0.47 -8.00 -24.31
N PRO A 108 0.61 -8.94 -25.27
CA PRO A 108 -0.19 -10.15 -25.29
C PRO A 108 -0.13 -10.90 -23.95
N PRO A 109 -1.23 -11.54 -23.49
CA PRO A 109 -1.29 -12.12 -22.15
C PRO A 109 -0.20 -13.14 -21.81
N PHE A 110 0.36 -13.85 -22.79
CA PHE A 110 1.47 -14.77 -22.56
C PHE A 110 2.80 -14.04 -22.35
N MET A 111 3.05 -12.95 -23.09
CA MET A 111 4.25 -12.12 -22.91
C MET A 111 4.17 -11.39 -21.59
N ARG A 112 3.02 -10.79 -21.27
CA ARG A 112 2.78 -10.13 -19.99
C ARG A 112 3.09 -11.07 -18.81
N ARG A 113 2.53 -12.29 -18.80
CA ARG A 113 2.84 -13.30 -17.76
C ARG A 113 4.33 -13.63 -17.67
N LYS A 114 5.00 -13.81 -18.82
CA LYS A 114 6.43 -14.11 -18.86
C LYS A 114 7.25 -12.95 -18.28
N THR A 115 7.00 -11.72 -18.73
CA THR A 115 7.73 -10.54 -18.26
C THR A 115 7.51 -10.28 -16.78
N LEU A 116 6.29 -10.46 -16.27
CA LEU A 116 5.99 -10.34 -14.84
C LEU A 116 6.69 -11.41 -14.00
N LYS A 117 6.81 -12.64 -14.53
CA LYS A 117 7.56 -13.71 -13.87
C LYS A 117 9.05 -13.40 -13.81
N GLU A 118 9.65 -12.97 -14.92
CA GLU A 118 11.07 -12.57 -14.98
C GLU A 118 11.36 -11.39 -14.05
N LEU A 119 10.45 -10.42 -13.98
CA LEU A 119 10.57 -9.30 -13.03
C LEU A 119 10.50 -9.77 -11.57
N TRP A 120 9.60 -10.71 -11.27
CA TRP A 120 9.47 -11.27 -9.93
C TRP A 120 10.73 -12.06 -9.51
N GLU A 121 11.28 -12.85 -10.42
CA GLU A 121 12.55 -13.58 -10.22
C GLU A 121 13.72 -12.61 -10.00
N MET A 122 13.78 -11.51 -10.77
CA MET A 122 14.78 -10.46 -10.57
C MET A 122 14.71 -9.83 -9.16
N TYR A 123 13.50 -9.68 -8.61
CA TYR A 123 13.33 -9.19 -7.23
C TYR A 123 13.80 -10.20 -6.18
N HIS A 124 13.73 -11.50 -6.48
CA HIS A 124 14.22 -12.60 -5.64
C HIS A 124 15.70 -12.93 -5.84
N GLY A 125 16.44 -12.17 -6.65
CA GLY A 125 17.88 -12.39 -6.83
C GLY A 125 18.63 -12.31 -5.49
N SER A 126 19.60 -13.20 -5.29
CA SER A 126 20.40 -13.33 -4.05
C SER A 126 20.99 -12.00 -3.57
N ASP A 127 21.50 -11.18 -4.50
CA ASP A 127 22.09 -9.87 -4.20
C ASP A 127 21.11 -8.90 -3.55
N ARG A 128 19.80 -9.08 -3.80
CA ARG A 128 18.73 -8.29 -3.17
C ARG A 128 18.26 -8.93 -1.89
N GLU A 129 18.19 -10.25 -1.83
CA GLU A 129 17.66 -10.97 -0.67
C GLU A 129 18.50 -10.72 0.58
N ASP A 130 19.83 -10.73 0.44
CA ASP A 130 20.78 -10.57 1.55
C ASP A 130 21.01 -9.10 1.96
N MET A 131 20.45 -8.15 1.22
CA MET A 131 20.71 -6.73 1.45
C MET A 131 19.98 -6.21 2.71
N PRO A 132 20.69 -5.60 3.68
CA PRO A 132 20.04 -5.02 4.85
C PRO A 132 19.07 -3.90 4.49
N LEU A 133 17.98 -3.76 5.25
CA LEU A 133 16.95 -2.75 5.02
C LEU A 133 17.52 -1.33 4.93
N GLY A 134 18.48 -0.96 5.76
CA GLY A 134 19.10 0.38 5.71
C GLY A 134 19.69 0.70 4.33
N LYS A 135 20.41 -0.25 3.72
CA LYS A 135 20.98 -0.10 2.38
C LYS A 135 19.89 -0.07 1.30
N LYS A 136 18.84 -0.88 1.45
CA LYS A 136 17.66 -0.83 0.55
C LYS A 136 16.97 0.54 0.59
N LEU A 137 16.82 1.14 1.77
CA LEU A 137 16.24 2.47 1.93
C LEU A 137 17.12 3.57 1.30
N MET A 138 18.44 3.45 1.39
CA MET A 138 19.36 4.35 0.69
C MET A 138 19.19 4.28 -0.84
N TYR A 139 19.11 3.07 -1.41
CA TYR A 139 18.83 2.91 -2.85
C TYR A 139 17.45 3.44 -3.24
N ALA A 140 16.45 3.23 -2.39
CA ALA A 140 15.11 3.76 -2.60
C ALA A 140 15.11 5.29 -2.66
N GLU A 141 15.81 5.96 -1.72
CA GLU A 141 15.92 7.43 -1.71
C GLU A 141 16.68 7.95 -2.92
N ALA A 142 17.82 7.32 -3.27
CA ALA A 142 18.60 7.72 -4.44
C ALA A 142 17.78 7.60 -5.74
N ALA A 143 17.06 6.49 -5.91
CA ALA A 143 16.18 6.32 -7.08
C ALA A 143 15.02 7.33 -7.09
N LYS A 144 14.47 7.68 -5.92
CA LYS A 144 13.44 8.74 -5.81
C LYS A 144 13.98 10.11 -6.19
N GLU A 145 15.20 10.47 -5.78
CA GLU A 145 15.77 11.77 -6.16
C GLU A 145 16.00 11.86 -7.68
N VAL A 146 16.56 10.83 -8.29
CA VAL A 146 16.68 10.76 -9.76
C VAL A 146 15.30 10.83 -10.44
N ALA A 147 14.27 10.22 -9.85
CA ALA A 147 12.89 10.34 -10.35
C ALA A 147 12.35 11.78 -10.26
N ASN A 148 12.69 12.51 -9.20
CA ASN A 148 12.30 13.91 -9.04
C ASN A 148 12.96 14.78 -10.12
N GLU A 149 14.25 14.56 -10.41
CA GLU A 149 15.00 15.24 -11.47
C GLU A 149 14.33 15.03 -12.84
N HIS A 150 14.13 13.78 -13.26
CA HIS A 150 13.40 13.47 -14.50
C HIS A 150 12.00 14.10 -14.56
N SER A 151 11.29 14.13 -13.43
CA SER A 151 9.96 14.74 -13.37
C SER A 151 10.01 16.26 -13.59
N GLN A 152 11.04 16.94 -13.05
CA GLN A 152 11.25 18.38 -13.23
C GLN A 152 11.64 18.71 -14.67
N ASP A 153 12.44 17.86 -15.30
CA ASP A 153 12.86 18.00 -16.70
C ASP A 153 11.74 17.64 -17.70
N GLY A 154 10.61 17.12 -17.22
CA GLY A 154 9.47 16.74 -18.03
C GLY A 154 9.57 15.34 -18.65
N GLU A 155 10.61 14.58 -18.31
CA GLU A 155 10.88 13.18 -18.64
C GLU A 155 10.02 12.25 -17.76
N ARG A 156 8.71 12.33 -17.97
CA ARG A 156 7.72 11.76 -17.05
C ARG A 156 7.69 10.23 -17.04
N MET A 157 8.04 9.58 -18.16
CA MET A 157 8.08 8.12 -18.24
C MET A 157 9.27 7.57 -17.45
N GLU A 158 10.41 8.24 -17.59
CA GLU A 158 11.65 7.98 -16.88
C GLU A 158 11.46 8.21 -15.38
N ALA A 159 10.78 9.30 -14.99
CA ALA A 159 10.39 9.55 -13.61
C ALA A 159 9.56 8.40 -13.02
N LEU A 160 8.51 7.93 -13.72
CA LEU A 160 7.71 6.79 -13.28
C LEU A 160 8.55 5.51 -13.14
N ASP A 161 9.44 5.22 -14.08
CA ASP A 161 10.35 4.07 -14.01
C ASP A 161 11.26 4.12 -12.77
N LYS A 162 11.80 5.30 -12.45
CA LYS A 162 12.64 5.51 -11.27
C LYS A 162 11.85 5.47 -9.96
N TYR A 163 10.63 6.00 -9.90
CA TYR A 163 9.73 5.81 -8.75
C TYR A 163 9.40 4.33 -8.51
N LYS A 164 9.08 3.59 -9.58
CA LYS A 164 8.89 2.13 -9.54
C LYS A 164 10.14 1.43 -8.99
N THR A 165 11.32 1.81 -9.47
CA THR A 165 12.59 1.26 -9.02
C THR A 165 12.85 1.54 -7.54
N GLY A 166 12.64 2.78 -7.09
CA GLY A 166 12.81 3.17 -5.69
C GLY A 166 11.89 2.42 -4.76
N TRP A 167 10.60 2.25 -5.10
CA TRP A 167 9.69 1.46 -4.29
C TRP A 167 10.02 -0.03 -4.32
N SER A 168 10.50 -0.56 -5.44
CA SER A 168 10.84 -2.00 -5.53
C SER A 168 12.12 -2.35 -4.78
N ALA A 169 13.01 -1.38 -4.56
CA ALA A 169 14.27 -1.59 -3.84
C ALA A 169 14.08 -2.06 -2.38
N ARG A 170 12.94 -1.71 -1.75
CA ARG A 170 12.63 -2.11 -0.37
C ARG A 170 12.13 -3.55 -0.22
N LEU A 171 11.79 -4.25 -1.30
CA LEU A 171 11.35 -5.64 -1.20
C LEU A 171 12.44 -6.53 -0.57
N PRO A 172 12.08 -7.51 0.28
CA PRO A 172 10.71 -7.93 0.61
C PRO A 172 10.09 -7.22 1.83
N TYR A 173 10.74 -6.22 2.41
CA TYR A 173 10.24 -5.56 3.62
C TYR A 173 8.94 -4.79 3.37
N HIS A 174 8.00 -4.88 4.32
CA HIS A 174 6.74 -4.14 4.35
C HIS A 174 6.48 -3.55 5.74
N LEU A 175 5.48 -2.67 5.85
CA LEU A 175 5.19 -1.92 7.09
C LEU A 175 4.86 -2.84 8.25
N ASP A 176 4.06 -3.86 7.97
CA ASP A 176 3.54 -4.79 8.97
C ASP A 176 4.57 -5.84 9.41
N ALA A 177 5.78 -5.82 8.83
CA ALA A 177 6.89 -6.66 9.30
C ALA A 177 7.53 -6.13 10.59
N PHE A 178 7.08 -4.96 11.07
CA PHE A 178 7.64 -4.25 12.21
C PHE A 178 6.54 -3.85 13.20
N PRO A 179 6.84 -3.82 14.51
CA PRO A 179 5.88 -3.39 15.52
C PRO A 179 5.48 -1.92 15.32
N ALA A 180 4.34 -1.55 15.89
CA ALA A 180 3.93 -0.16 15.99
C ALA A 180 5.04 0.68 16.66
N GLY A 181 5.29 1.88 16.12
CA GLY A 181 6.35 2.79 16.62
C GLY A 181 7.77 2.47 16.16
N HIS A 182 8.03 1.33 15.51
CA HIS A 182 9.38 1.00 15.03
C HIS A 182 9.87 1.99 13.96
N ILE A 183 11.11 2.48 14.09
CA ILE A 183 11.68 3.50 13.18
C ILE A 183 11.63 3.03 11.71
N ALA A 184 11.98 1.76 11.45
CA ALA A 184 11.93 1.21 10.10
C ALA A 184 10.54 1.23 9.47
N ARG A 185 9.47 1.02 10.27
CA ARG A 185 8.07 1.11 9.81
C ARG A 185 7.76 2.53 9.35
N MET A 186 8.18 3.52 10.15
CA MET A 186 7.98 4.93 9.83
C MET A 186 8.77 5.34 8.58
N GLN A 187 10.02 4.90 8.44
CA GLN A 187 10.87 5.20 7.28
C GLN A 187 10.28 4.60 5.99
N LEU A 188 9.87 3.33 6.03
CA LEU A 188 9.22 2.66 4.90
C LEU A 188 7.92 3.36 4.51
N ALA A 189 7.08 3.71 5.49
CA ALA A 189 5.81 4.38 5.22
C ALA A 189 6.02 5.78 4.63
N LYS A 190 6.95 6.57 5.17
CA LYS A 190 7.29 7.90 4.63
C LYS A 190 7.78 7.82 3.19
N MET A 191 8.68 6.87 2.90
CA MET A 191 9.17 6.62 1.55
C MET A 191 8.01 6.27 0.60
N GLU A 192 7.14 5.35 1.02
CA GLU A 192 6.01 4.92 0.22
C GLU A 192 5.04 6.07 -0.08
N CYS A 193 4.64 6.84 0.94
CA CYS A 193 3.78 8.01 0.78
C CYS A 193 4.37 9.01 -0.23
N LYS A 194 5.67 9.32 -0.12
CA LYS A 194 6.35 10.25 -1.03
C LYS A 194 6.34 9.73 -2.47
N ILE A 195 6.77 8.49 -2.69
CA ILE A 195 6.83 7.90 -4.04
C ILE A 195 5.43 7.85 -4.67
N PHE A 196 4.42 7.38 -3.94
CA PHE A 196 3.07 7.24 -4.49
C PHE A 196 2.40 8.58 -4.73
N ASN A 197 2.65 9.57 -3.87
CA ASN A 197 2.18 10.93 -4.09
C ASN A 197 2.84 11.57 -5.31
N ASN A 198 4.13 11.29 -5.56
CA ASN A 198 4.82 11.76 -6.75
C ASN A 198 4.34 11.05 -8.03
N ILE A 199 4.09 9.74 -7.99
CA ILE A 199 3.46 9.00 -9.10
C ILE A 199 2.15 9.67 -9.53
N MET A 200 1.27 10.02 -8.56
CA MET A 200 0.03 10.74 -8.88
C MET A 200 0.28 12.09 -9.57
N ALA A 201 1.26 12.86 -9.07
CA ALA A 201 1.62 14.15 -9.64
C ALA A 201 2.11 14.00 -11.08
N THR A 202 3.07 13.10 -11.31
CA THR A 202 3.63 12.82 -12.63
C THR A 202 2.55 12.37 -13.61
N ILE A 203 1.62 11.51 -13.19
CA ILE A 203 0.48 11.08 -14.01
C ILE A 203 -0.43 12.26 -14.39
N LEU A 204 -0.80 13.11 -13.44
CA LEU A 204 -1.63 14.29 -13.72
C LEU A 204 -0.95 15.23 -14.72
N GLU A 205 0.37 15.42 -14.59
CA GLU A 205 1.14 16.21 -15.54
C GLU A 205 1.25 15.55 -16.92
N MET A 206 1.45 14.23 -16.99
CA MET A 206 1.45 13.49 -18.27
C MET A 206 0.14 13.68 -19.01
N ILE A 207 -1.00 13.59 -18.30
CA ILE A 207 -2.33 13.80 -18.86
C ILE A 207 -2.49 15.23 -19.35
N LYS A 208 -2.03 16.23 -18.58
CA LYS A 208 -2.08 17.65 -18.95
C LYS A 208 -1.23 17.93 -20.20
N ALA A 209 0.01 17.45 -20.23
CA ALA A 209 0.94 17.66 -21.34
C ALA A 209 0.51 16.95 -22.63
N ASN A 210 -0.29 15.88 -22.51
CA ASN A 210 -0.73 15.05 -23.64
C ASN A 210 -2.25 14.99 -23.79
N GLU A 211 -2.94 16.06 -23.39
CA GLU A 211 -4.40 16.11 -23.37
C GLU A 211 -5.03 15.86 -24.75
N THR A 212 -4.39 16.26 -25.83
CA THR A 212 -4.86 16.00 -27.20
C THR A 212 -4.15 14.81 -27.88
N ARG A 213 -3.01 14.38 -27.35
CA ARG A 213 -2.14 13.36 -27.98
C ARG A 213 -2.45 11.94 -27.54
N TYR A 214 -2.75 11.73 -26.26
CA TYR A 214 -2.99 10.38 -25.77
C TYR A 214 -4.39 9.88 -26.15
N PRO A 215 -4.49 8.64 -26.66
CA PRO A 215 -5.78 8.01 -26.88
C PRO A 215 -6.51 7.84 -25.54
N LYS A 216 -7.84 7.82 -25.60
CA LYS A 216 -8.72 7.70 -24.42
C LYS A 216 -8.33 6.53 -23.51
N ALA A 217 -8.06 5.35 -24.09
CA ALA A 217 -7.66 4.17 -23.33
C ALA A 217 -6.36 4.38 -22.52
N LYS A 218 -5.33 5.01 -23.12
CA LYS A 218 -4.07 5.32 -22.43
C LYS A 218 -4.28 6.31 -21.28
N LYS A 219 -5.14 7.31 -21.46
CA LYS A 219 -5.49 8.26 -20.40
C LYS A 219 -6.19 7.57 -19.23
N ILE A 220 -7.16 6.69 -19.51
CA ILE A 220 -7.86 5.92 -18.49
C ILE A 220 -6.87 5.04 -17.71
N LYS A 221 -5.99 4.30 -18.41
CA LYS A 221 -4.95 3.47 -17.78
C LYS A 221 -4.02 4.28 -16.86
N LEU A 222 -3.50 5.41 -17.34
CA LEU A 222 -2.67 6.31 -16.54
C LEU A 222 -3.40 6.83 -15.30
N LEU A 223 -4.61 7.36 -15.48
CA LEU A 223 -5.39 7.90 -14.36
C LEU A 223 -5.76 6.81 -13.35
N ASP A 224 -6.05 5.59 -13.80
CA ASP A 224 -6.34 4.46 -12.92
C ASP A 224 -5.13 4.04 -12.08
N ILE A 225 -3.93 4.03 -12.66
CA ILE A 225 -2.67 3.83 -11.91
C ILE A 225 -2.53 4.91 -10.82
N GLY A 226 -2.72 6.18 -11.19
CA GLY A 226 -2.62 7.30 -10.25
C GLY A 226 -3.68 7.22 -9.14
N TYR A 227 -4.90 6.83 -9.48
CA TYR A 227 -5.97 6.69 -8.51
C TYR A 227 -5.68 5.57 -7.50
N ARG A 228 -5.23 4.39 -7.99
CA ARG A 228 -4.82 3.26 -7.13
C ARG A 228 -3.61 3.63 -6.26
N ALA A 229 -2.67 4.41 -6.79
CA ALA A 229 -1.55 4.94 -6.00
C ALA A 229 -2.06 5.77 -4.82
N GLY A 230 -2.90 6.77 -5.05
CA GLY A 230 -3.43 7.62 -3.99
C GLY A 230 -4.24 6.85 -2.94
N VAL A 231 -5.17 6.00 -3.37
CA VAL A 231 -6.02 5.22 -2.46
C VAL A 231 -5.19 4.28 -1.57
N SER A 232 -4.13 3.67 -2.11
CA SER A 232 -3.29 2.71 -1.38
C SER A 232 -2.50 3.30 -0.20
N ILE A 233 -2.27 4.62 -0.19
CA ILE A 233 -1.53 5.32 0.87
C ILE A 233 -2.45 6.00 1.90
N LEU A 234 -3.77 6.01 1.69
CA LEU A 234 -4.71 6.54 2.69
C LEU A 234 -4.74 5.72 3.98
N GLY A 235 -4.36 4.44 3.93
CA GLY A 235 -4.27 3.58 5.12
C GLY A 235 -3.03 3.81 5.99
N ILE A 236 -2.09 4.67 5.58
CA ILE A 236 -0.80 4.88 6.25
C ILE A 236 -0.54 6.36 6.58
N CYS A 237 -1.62 7.09 6.87
CA CYS A 237 -1.59 8.53 7.20
C CYS A 237 -0.61 8.87 8.33
N PHE A 238 -0.30 7.94 9.23
CA PHE A 238 0.68 8.15 10.30
C PHE A 238 2.07 8.59 9.82
N ALA A 239 2.39 8.35 8.54
CA ALA A 239 3.64 8.75 7.92
C ALA A 239 3.59 10.12 7.21
N MET A 240 2.48 10.83 7.30
CA MET A 240 2.25 12.13 6.65
C MET A 240 2.01 13.23 7.69
N ASP A 241 2.17 14.48 7.25
CA ASP A 241 1.50 15.62 7.86
C ASP A 241 0.17 15.92 7.16
N VAL A 242 -0.64 16.79 7.79
CA VAL A 242 -1.93 17.22 7.24
C VAL A 242 -1.79 17.81 5.84
N GLY A 243 -0.76 18.62 5.57
CA GLY A 243 -0.53 19.23 4.26
C GLY A 243 -0.25 18.20 3.16
N SER A 244 0.57 17.19 3.45
CA SER A 244 0.82 16.06 2.54
C SER A 244 -0.45 15.24 2.29
N LEU A 245 -1.27 15.03 3.34
CA LEU A 245 -2.55 14.34 3.21
C LEU A 245 -3.57 15.14 2.39
N GLN A 246 -3.72 16.45 2.64
CA GLN A 246 -4.56 17.34 1.84
C GLN A 246 -4.16 17.34 0.37
N THR A 247 -2.85 17.36 0.09
CA THR A 247 -2.31 17.27 -1.27
C THR A 247 -2.69 15.94 -1.92
N THR A 248 -2.53 14.83 -1.19
CA THR A 248 -2.91 13.48 -1.62
C THR A 248 -4.41 13.42 -1.96
N LEU A 249 -5.28 13.86 -1.05
CA LEU A 249 -6.73 13.88 -1.24
C LEU A 249 -7.15 14.74 -2.44
N ARG A 250 -6.53 15.91 -2.62
CA ARG A 250 -6.79 16.78 -3.78
C ARG A 250 -6.44 16.10 -5.10
N ARG A 251 -5.28 15.43 -5.16
CA ARG A 251 -4.85 14.69 -6.36
C ARG A 251 -5.79 13.53 -6.66
N ILE A 252 -6.20 12.76 -5.63
CA ILE A 252 -7.21 11.70 -5.77
C ILE A 252 -8.51 12.27 -6.36
N ALA A 253 -9.01 13.39 -5.85
CA ALA A 253 -10.23 14.04 -6.37
C ALA A 253 -10.08 14.50 -7.84
N GLN A 254 -8.95 15.11 -8.20
CA GLN A 254 -8.67 15.52 -9.58
C GLN A 254 -8.61 14.34 -10.55
N ILE A 255 -7.90 13.27 -10.17
CA ILE A 255 -7.79 12.05 -10.97
C ILE A 255 -9.17 11.42 -11.13
N LYS A 256 -9.92 11.27 -10.02
CA LYS A 256 -11.27 10.70 -10.04
C LYS A 256 -12.21 11.48 -10.94
N SER A 257 -12.20 12.81 -10.88
CA SER A 257 -13.04 13.65 -11.75
C SER A 257 -12.72 13.42 -13.24
N LYS A 258 -11.44 13.30 -13.60
CA LYS A 258 -11.03 12.99 -14.98
C LYS A 258 -11.44 11.56 -15.40
N LEU A 259 -11.34 10.59 -14.50
CA LEU A 259 -11.83 9.23 -14.75
C LEU A 259 -13.34 9.21 -14.96
N ASP A 260 -14.13 9.88 -14.12
CA ASP A 260 -15.60 9.88 -14.22
C ASP A 260 -16.07 10.49 -15.57
N ILE A 261 -15.31 11.42 -16.15
CA ILE A 261 -15.58 12.00 -17.48
C ILE A 261 -15.18 11.03 -18.61
N LEU A 262 -14.02 10.38 -18.48
CA LEU A 262 -13.46 9.55 -19.55
C LEU A 262 -14.04 8.14 -19.53
N ASP A 263 -14.06 7.46 -18.40
CA ASP A 263 -14.46 6.07 -18.24
C ASP A 263 -15.97 5.91 -18.02
N THR A 264 -16.76 6.41 -18.96
CA THR A 264 -18.23 6.33 -18.93
C THR A 264 -18.76 4.89 -18.89
N ALA A 265 -17.99 3.94 -19.42
CA ALA A 265 -18.30 2.51 -19.40
C ALA A 265 -17.90 1.82 -18.09
N ARG A 266 -17.26 2.52 -17.15
CA ARG A 266 -16.79 1.99 -15.85
C ARG A 266 -15.93 0.74 -16.00
N THR A 267 -14.95 0.82 -16.91
CA THR A 267 -13.98 -0.23 -17.17
C THR A 267 -12.97 -0.38 -16.03
N CYS A 268 -12.69 0.70 -15.29
CA CYS A 268 -11.82 0.65 -14.12
C CYS A 268 -12.52 0.01 -12.91
N ALA A 269 -11.80 -0.87 -12.22
CA ALA A 269 -12.29 -1.42 -10.97
C ALA A 269 -12.37 -0.32 -9.91
N MET A 270 -13.56 -0.10 -9.36
CA MET A 270 -13.75 0.89 -8.31
C MET A 270 -13.22 0.36 -6.98
N PRO A 271 -12.49 1.18 -6.19
CA PRO A 271 -12.12 0.86 -4.83
C PRO A 271 -13.34 0.54 -3.98
N SER A 272 -13.10 -0.26 -2.95
CA SER A 272 -14.12 -0.68 -2.00
C SER A 272 -14.86 0.50 -1.35
N LYS A 273 -16.05 0.23 -0.80
CA LYS A 273 -16.86 1.26 -0.13
C LYS A 273 -16.12 1.86 1.07
N GLU A 274 -15.31 1.05 1.76
CA GLU A 274 -14.49 1.41 2.91
C GLU A 274 -13.47 2.47 2.53
N PHE A 275 -12.80 2.34 1.37
CA PHE A 275 -11.86 3.36 0.91
C PHE A 275 -12.52 4.68 0.56
N ARG A 276 -13.72 4.64 -0.04
CA ARG A 276 -14.49 5.87 -0.32
C ARG A 276 -14.87 6.57 0.98
N LYS A 277 -15.34 5.82 1.97
CA LYS A 277 -15.66 6.35 3.30
C LYS A 277 -14.42 6.95 3.97
N LEU A 278 -13.29 6.24 3.95
CA LEU A 278 -12.03 6.72 4.50
C LEU A 278 -11.60 8.04 3.84
N HIS A 279 -11.67 8.12 2.51
CA HIS A 279 -11.37 9.35 1.78
C HIS A 279 -12.23 10.54 2.24
N ASP A 280 -13.54 10.35 2.35
CA ASP A 280 -14.47 11.40 2.75
C ASP A 280 -14.27 11.83 4.22
N ASP A 281 -13.99 10.86 5.10
CA ASP A 281 -13.67 11.11 6.50
C ASP A 281 -12.34 11.87 6.65
N LEU A 282 -11.33 11.54 5.85
CA LEU A 282 -10.04 12.23 5.86
C LEU A 282 -10.16 13.67 5.31
N ILE A 283 -11.01 13.91 4.31
CA ILE A 283 -11.33 15.29 3.86
C ILE A 283 -11.89 16.10 5.01
N LYS A 284 -12.86 15.55 5.76
CA LYS A 284 -13.43 16.23 6.93
C LYS A 284 -12.39 16.42 8.02
N TYR A 285 -11.56 15.41 8.28
CA TYR A 285 -10.52 15.46 9.30
C TYR A 285 -9.51 16.57 9.03
N CYS A 286 -9.07 16.74 7.77
CA CYS A 286 -8.09 17.74 7.38
C CYS A 286 -8.66 19.15 7.24
N LYS A 287 -9.98 19.31 7.34
CA LYS A 287 -10.62 20.61 7.20
C LYS A 287 -10.21 21.50 8.39
N ASP A 288 -9.74 22.71 8.08
CA ASP A 288 -9.37 23.75 9.05
C ASP A 288 -8.22 23.38 10.01
N ARG A 289 -7.47 22.31 9.72
CA ARG A 289 -6.28 21.90 10.46
C ARG A 289 -5.00 22.54 9.95
N ASP A 290 -4.03 22.67 10.85
CA ASP A 290 -2.67 23.12 10.53
C ASP A 290 -1.99 22.13 9.55
N PRO A 291 -1.55 22.58 8.36
CA PRO A 291 -0.84 21.75 7.40
C PRO A 291 0.42 21.05 7.96
N ASP A 292 1.09 21.64 8.97
CA ASP A 292 2.33 21.09 9.53
C ASP A 292 2.08 20.03 10.62
N GLU A 293 0.82 19.88 11.08
CA GLU A 293 0.41 18.90 12.09
C GLU A 293 0.80 17.47 11.66
N LYS A 294 1.60 16.81 12.48
CA LYS A 294 2.06 15.43 12.23
C LYS A 294 0.98 14.43 12.65
N LEU A 295 0.69 13.47 11.78
CA LEU A 295 -0.37 12.49 11.99
C LEU A 295 0.10 11.23 12.73
N LEU A 296 1.20 11.29 13.49
CA LEU A 296 1.87 10.12 14.09
C LEU A 296 0.93 9.23 14.93
N GLN A 297 -0.08 9.83 15.55
CA GLN A 297 -1.07 9.15 16.41
C GLN A 297 -2.43 9.00 15.74
N PHE A 298 -2.54 9.25 14.43
CA PHE A 298 -3.81 9.13 13.72
C PHE A 298 -4.27 7.67 13.67
N GLU A 299 -5.22 7.32 14.52
CA GLU A 299 -6.00 6.09 14.43
C GLU A 299 -7.32 6.36 13.71
N TYR A 300 -7.50 5.81 12.51
CA TYR A 300 -8.80 5.83 11.86
C TYR A 300 -9.77 4.90 12.61
N LYS A 301 -10.53 5.47 13.55
CA LYS A 301 -11.69 4.81 14.16
C LYS A 301 -12.88 5.04 13.24
N SER A 302 -13.22 4.05 12.41
CA SER A 302 -14.41 4.16 11.58
C SER A 302 -15.61 4.41 12.49
N GLN A 303 -16.39 5.47 12.24
CA GLN A 303 -17.57 5.78 13.08
C GLN A 303 -18.67 4.70 13.03
N ASP A 304 -18.51 3.63 12.22
CA ASP A 304 -19.46 2.51 12.15
C ASP A 304 -19.19 1.40 13.17
N THR A 305 -18.05 1.43 13.88
CA THR A 305 -17.93 0.64 15.10
C THR A 305 -18.68 1.38 16.20
N LYS A 306 -19.97 1.01 16.39
CA LYS A 306 -20.67 1.27 17.65
C LYS A 306 -19.87 0.63 18.77
N MET A 307 -18.89 1.36 19.32
CA MET A 307 -18.33 1.03 20.63
C MET A 307 -19.47 1.21 21.63
N SER A 308 -19.66 0.21 22.48
CA SER A 308 -20.59 0.36 23.60
C SER A 308 -20.15 1.55 24.44
N PRO A 309 -21.08 2.37 24.98
CA PRO A 309 -20.73 3.40 25.97
C PRO A 309 -19.87 2.85 27.12
N VAL A 310 -19.96 1.56 27.42
CA VAL A 310 -19.13 0.84 28.40
C VAL A 310 -17.67 0.72 27.96
N ASP A 311 -17.39 0.51 26.67
CA ASP A 311 -16.03 0.41 26.13
C ASP A 311 -15.33 1.77 26.13
N VAL A 312 -16.09 2.84 25.88
CA VAL A 312 -15.61 4.23 26.00
C VAL A 312 -15.31 4.55 27.47
N LEU A 313 -16.16 4.11 28.40
CA LEU A 313 -15.95 4.32 29.84
C LEU A 313 -14.73 3.56 30.39
N LEU A 314 -14.51 2.32 29.93
CA LEU A 314 -13.34 1.52 30.27
C LEU A 314 -12.06 2.13 29.73
N MET A 315 -12.07 2.60 28.48
CA MET A 315 -10.90 3.22 27.86
C MET A 315 -10.55 4.56 28.52
N MET A 316 -11.54 5.36 28.93
CA MET A 316 -11.31 6.59 29.70
C MET A 316 -10.75 6.29 31.09
N ARG A 317 -11.23 5.24 31.78
CA ARG A 317 -10.66 4.80 33.06
C ARG A 317 -9.21 4.31 32.95
N PHE A 318 -8.84 3.65 31.84
CA PHE A 318 -7.45 3.25 31.60
C PHE A 318 -6.52 4.45 31.30
N MET A 319 -7.05 5.58 30.84
CA MET A 319 -6.28 6.81 30.61
C MET A 319 -6.22 7.72 31.85
N GLU A 320 -7.22 7.68 32.73
CA GLU A 320 -7.22 8.43 34.00
C GLU A 320 -6.39 7.75 35.10
N MET A 321 -6.24 6.42 35.05
CA MET A 321 -5.33 5.69 35.92
C MET A 321 -3.90 5.73 35.36
N GLY A 322 -3.27 6.91 35.42
CA GLY A 322 -1.83 7.04 35.26
C GLY A 322 -1.12 6.08 36.20
N MET A 323 -0.73 4.91 35.70
CA MET A 323 0.20 4.03 36.39
C MET A 323 1.58 4.63 36.21
N ASP A 324 1.96 5.45 37.19
CA ASP A 324 3.36 5.60 37.60
C ASP A 324 3.93 4.19 37.79
N MET A 325 4.79 3.77 36.87
CA MET A 325 5.61 2.59 37.03
C MET A 325 7.00 3.04 37.48
N ASP A 326 7.07 3.51 38.73
CA ASP A 326 8.28 3.37 39.53
C ASP A 326 8.16 2.02 40.28
N MET A 327 8.81 0.99 39.73
CA MET A 327 9.60 -0.04 40.42
C MET A 327 10.22 -1.03 39.42
#